data_AF-A0ABD3A0V9-F1
#
_entry.id   AF-A0ABD3A0V9-F1
#
_cell.length_a   1.000
_cell.length_b   1.000
_cell.length_c   1.000
_cell.angle_alpha   90.00
_cell.angle_beta   90.00
_cell.angle_gamma   90.00
#
_symmetry.space_group_name_H-M   'P 1'
#
loop_
_entity.id
_entity.type
_entity.pdbx_description
1 polymer ?
#
loop_
_entity_poly.entity_id
_entity_poly.type
_entity_poly.pdbx_seq_one_letter_code
_entity_poly.pdbx_strand_id
1 'polypeptide(L)'
;MIGELKSVGYNITDEQQVQVVIRSLPQSWEHMKVNMTHNPNIKTFQDARRHVELEDERLKVARSFGEAYVVESNSGKPPISKRNKNKKFFKKAVLELKKTQTF
;
A
#
# COMPACT_ATOMS: atom_id res chain seq x y z
N MET A 1 5.26 7.96 21.51
CA MET A 1 4.20 6.93 21.60
C MET A 1 4.67 5.48 21.46
N ILE A 2 5.14 4.96 20.31
CA ILE A 2 5.64 3.55 20.24
C ILE A 2 6.88 3.31 21.10
N GLY A 3 7.78 4.30 21.19
CA GLY A 3 8.95 4.25 22.07
C GLY A 3 8.63 4.25 23.57
N GLU A 4 7.49 4.83 23.97
CA GLU A 4 7.06 4.90 25.37
C GLU A 4 6.42 3.59 25.83
N LEU A 5 5.72 2.85 24.96
CA LEU A 5 5.13 1.55 25.30
C LEU A 5 6.17 0.45 25.52
N LYS A 6 7.31 0.49 24.81
CA LYS A 6 8.45 -0.42 25.05
C LYS A 6 9.05 -0.23 26.46
N SER A 7 8.97 0.98 27.03
CA SER A 7 9.49 1.30 28.36
C SER A 7 8.69 0.66 29.51
N VAL A 8 7.44 0.24 29.26
CA VAL A 8 6.55 -0.33 30.28
C VAL A 8 6.57 -1.87 30.28
N GLY A 9 7.51 -2.49 29.54
CA GLY A 9 7.61 -3.95 29.44
C GLY A 9 6.55 -4.60 28.54
N TYR A 10 5.81 -3.81 27.76
CA TYR A 10 4.84 -4.35 26.80
C TYR A 10 5.58 -4.78 25.53
N ASN A 11 5.72 -6.09 25.31
CA ASN A 11 6.27 -6.66 24.09
C ASN A 11 5.27 -6.49 22.95
N ILE A 12 5.28 -5.32 22.30
CA ILE A 12 4.54 -5.09 21.06
C ILE A 12 5.15 -5.99 19.98
N THR A 13 4.35 -6.90 19.41
CA THR A 13 4.81 -7.78 18.34
C THR A 13 4.93 -7.02 17.01
N ASP A 14 5.74 -7.53 16.10
CA ASP A 14 5.93 -6.91 14.78
C ASP A 14 4.59 -6.76 14.04
N GLU A 15 3.70 -7.75 14.16
CA GLU A 15 2.35 -7.69 13.57
C GLU A 15 1.56 -6.50 14.13
N GLN A 16 1.63 -6.26 15.43
CA GLN A 16 0.93 -5.15 16.06
C GLN A 16 1.48 -3.81 15.59
N GLN A 17 2.81 -3.69 15.47
CA GLN A 17 3.43 -2.47 14.93
C GLN A 17 3.00 -2.22 13.48
N VAL A 18 3.02 -3.27 12.65
CA VAL A 18 2.60 -3.18 11.26
C VAL A 18 1.13 -2.77 11.15
N GLN A 19 0.24 -3.33 11.98
CA GLN A 19 -1.17 -2.95 12.00
C GLN A 19 -1.39 -1.49 12.42
N VAL A 20 -0.65 -0.99 13.41
CA VAL A 20 -0.69 0.43 13.81
C VAL A 20 -0.25 1.33 12.66
N VAL A 21 0.80 0.96 11.95
CA VAL A 21 1.31 1.71 10.80
C VAL A 21 0.34 1.67 9.61
N ILE A 22 -0.29 0.53 9.33
CA ILE A 22 -1.31 0.43 8.27
C ILE A 22 -2.49 1.37 8.59
N ARG A 23 -2.94 1.40 9.85
CA ARG A 23 -4.05 2.26 10.28
C ARG A 23 -3.73 3.75 10.21
N SER A 24 -2.46 4.14 10.39
CA SER A 24 -2.03 5.54 10.30
C SER A 24 -1.83 6.03 8.85
N LEU A 25 -1.97 5.15 7.85
CA LEU A 25 -1.87 5.55 6.45
C LEU A 25 -2.96 6.57 6.07
N PRO A 26 -2.66 7.51 5.14
CA PRO A 26 -3.62 8.53 4.72
C PRO A 26 -4.92 7.96 4.13
N GLN A 27 -6.03 8.70 4.22
CA GLN A 27 -7.33 8.27 3.67
C GLN A 27 -7.32 7.94 2.18
N SER A 28 -6.39 8.54 1.42
CA SER A 28 -6.19 8.21 0.00
C SER A 28 -5.75 6.76 -0.26
N TRP A 29 -5.35 6.03 0.80
CA TRP A 29 -4.93 4.63 0.81
C TRP A 29 -6.00 3.69 1.40
N GLU A 30 -7.25 4.13 1.58
CA GLU A 30 -8.31 3.32 2.21
C GLU A 30 -8.38 1.88 1.69
N HIS A 31 -8.39 1.71 0.37
CA HIS A 31 -8.41 0.39 -0.26
C HIS A 31 -7.16 -0.45 0.06
N MET A 32 -5.99 0.18 0.13
CA MET A 32 -4.74 -0.51 0.49
C MET A 32 -4.72 -0.88 1.97
N LYS A 33 -5.24 0.00 2.86
CA LYS A 33 -5.38 -0.29 4.28
C LYS A 33 -6.22 -1.54 4.51
N VAL A 34 -7.40 -1.59 3.89
CA VAL A 34 -8.31 -2.76 3.97
C VAL A 34 -7.60 -4.02 3.47
N ASN A 35 -6.99 -3.98 2.29
CA ASN A 35 -6.29 -5.14 1.73
C ASN A 35 -5.14 -5.63 2.63
N MET A 36 -4.37 -4.72 3.21
CA MET A 36 -3.24 -5.09 4.06
C MET A 36 -3.70 -5.60 5.44
N THR A 37 -4.72 -4.99 6.02
CA THR A 37 -5.25 -5.38 7.34
C THR A 37 -5.87 -6.78 7.32
N HIS A 38 -6.52 -7.18 6.23
CA HIS A 38 -7.14 -8.50 6.10
C HIS A 38 -6.22 -9.59 5.54
N ASN A 39 -4.95 -9.27 5.25
CA ASN A 39 -4.02 -10.25 4.70
C ASN A 39 -3.17 -10.90 5.82
N PRO A 40 -3.39 -12.18 6.15
CA PRO A 40 -2.66 -12.86 7.24
C PRO A 40 -1.17 -13.06 6.93
N ASN A 41 -0.75 -12.88 5.68
CA ASN A 41 0.66 -12.97 5.27
C ASN A 41 1.45 -11.69 5.56
N ILE A 42 0.77 -10.58 5.93
CA ILE A 42 1.44 -9.33 6.27
C ILE A 42 1.69 -9.32 7.77
N LYS A 43 2.84 -9.87 8.17
CA LYS A 43 3.26 -9.93 9.57
C LYS A 43 4.38 -8.96 9.88
N THR A 44 5.27 -8.75 8.92
CA THR A 44 6.42 -7.86 9.06
C THR A 44 6.32 -6.65 8.14
N PHE A 45 7.15 -5.63 8.39
CA PHE A 45 7.28 -4.49 7.49
C PHE A 45 7.80 -4.88 6.09
N GLN A 46 8.57 -5.96 5.98
CA GLN A 46 9.03 -6.48 4.68
C GLN A 46 7.85 -7.04 3.87
N ASP A 47 6.97 -7.80 4.52
CA ASP A 47 5.75 -8.33 3.87
C ASP A 47 4.83 -7.20 3.41
N ALA A 48 4.64 -6.20 4.27
CA ALA A 48 3.86 -5.00 3.97
C ALA A 48 4.43 -4.26 2.75
N ARG A 49 5.75 -4.06 2.71
CA ARG A 49 6.44 -3.40 1.59
C ARG A 49 6.28 -4.20 0.29
N ARG A 50 6.55 -5.51 0.34
CA ARG A 50 6.43 -6.40 -0.84
C ARG A 50 5.00 -6.41 -1.38
N HIS A 51 4.00 -6.41 -0.51
CA HIS A 51 2.60 -6.35 -0.91
C HIS A 51 2.29 -5.06 -1.68
N VAL A 52 2.76 -3.92 -1.19
CA VAL A 52 2.58 -2.61 -1.85
C VAL A 52 3.27 -2.57 -3.21
N GLU A 53 4.48 -3.14 -3.34
CA GLU A 53 5.20 -3.23 -4.61
C GLU A 53 4.44 -4.09 -5.63
N LEU A 54 3.91 -5.26 -5.22
CA LEU A 54 3.12 -6.14 -6.10
C LEU A 54 1.80 -5.49 -6.55
N GLU A 55 1.14 -4.75 -5.68
CA GLU A 55 -0.07 -4.01 -6.03
C GLU A 55 0.20 -2.88 -7.04
N ASP A 56 1.35 -2.19 -6.94
CA ASP A 56 1.76 -1.18 -7.93
C ASP A 56 2.05 -1.82 -9.30
N GLU A 57 2.72 -2.98 -9.33
CA GLU A 57 2.93 -3.74 -10.57
C GLU A 57 1.61 -4.23 -11.18
N ARG A 58 0.69 -4.78 -10.36
CA ARG A 58 -0.64 -5.17 -10.82
C ARG A 58 -1.39 -4.00 -11.45
N LEU A 59 -1.28 -2.81 -10.86
CA LEU A 59 -1.92 -1.60 -11.38
C LEU A 59 -1.27 -1.12 -12.70
N LYS A 60 0.04 -1.28 -12.86
CA LYS A 60 0.76 -0.98 -14.12
C LYS A 60 0.34 -1.93 -15.23
N VAL A 61 0.31 -3.23 -14.94
CA VAL A 61 -0.10 -4.27 -15.89
C VAL A 61 -1.57 -4.10 -16.28
N ALA A 62 -2.46 -3.81 -15.34
CA ALA A 62 -3.87 -3.55 -15.65
C ALA A 62 -4.05 -2.35 -16.61
N ARG A 63 -3.19 -1.32 -16.52
CA ARG A 63 -3.19 -0.20 -17.47
C ARG A 63 -2.76 -0.62 -18.87
N SER A 64 -1.72 -1.45 -18.99
CA SER A 64 -1.24 -1.90 -20.30
C SER A 64 -2.20 -2.86 -21.00
N PHE A 65 -2.86 -3.75 -20.25
CA PHE A 65 -3.91 -4.61 -20.80
C PHE A 65 -5.18 -3.83 -21.16
N GLY A 66 -5.53 -2.81 -20.38
CA GLY A 66 -6.63 -1.90 -20.70
C GLY A 66 -6.41 -1.11 -21.99
N GLU A 67 -5.17 -0.73 -22.32
CA GLU A 67 -4.85 -0.05 -23.58
C GLU A 67 -4.82 -1.02 -24.79
N ALA A 68 -4.37 -2.26 -24.60
CA ALA A 68 -4.30 -3.26 -25.68
C ALA A 68 -5.68 -3.76 -26.14
N TYR A 69 -6.68 -3.80 -25.24
CA TYR A 69 -8.05 -4.24 -25.60
C TYR A 69 -8.92 -3.12 -26.19
N VAL A 70 -8.53 -1.85 -26.05
CA VAL A 70 -9.35 -0.69 -26.50
C VAL A 70 -9.14 -0.39 -28.00
N VAL A 71 -8.21 -1.03 -28.70
CA VAL A 71 -7.99 -0.84 -30.15
C VAL A 71 -8.95 -1.64 -31.04
N GLU A 72 -9.90 -2.37 -30.47
CA GLU A 72 -10.86 -3.17 -31.24
C GLU A 72 -12.28 -3.09 -30.66
N SER A 73 -12.82 -1.90 -30.47
CA SER A 73 -14.29 -1.73 -30.49
C SER A 73 -14.69 -0.28 -30.79
N ASN A 74 -15.08 -0.04 -32.03
CA ASN A 74 -15.92 1.08 -32.40
C ASN A 74 -17.29 0.92 -31.69
N SER A 75 -17.43 1.49 -30.49
CA SER A 75 -18.65 2.15 -29.98
C SER A 75 -18.63 2.25 -28.45
N GLY A 76 -18.66 3.47 -27.93
CA GLY A 76 -19.29 3.75 -26.63
C GLY A 76 -18.37 3.85 -25.40
N LYS A 77 -17.95 5.10 -25.13
CA LYS A 77 -17.52 5.70 -23.85
C LYS A 77 -16.16 5.23 -23.28
N PRO A 78 -15.19 6.17 -23.09
CA PRO A 78 -13.97 5.83 -22.37
C PRO A 78 -14.26 5.56 -20.90
N PRO A 79 -13.68 4.52 -20.27
CA PRO A 79 -13.70 4.42 -18.82
C PRO A 79 -12.89 5.59 -18.29
N ILE A 80 -13.52 6.41 -17.46
CA ILE A 80 -12.87 7.53 -16.76
C ILE A 80 -11.73 6.97 -15.90
N SER A 81 -10.51 6.92 -16.45
CA SER A 81 -9.31 6.51 -15.72
C SER A 81 -8.69 7.70 -14.99
N LYS A 82 -9.48 8.38 -14.16
CA LYS A 82 -8.95 9.40 -13.24
C LYS A 82 -8.39 8.77 -11.97
N ARG A 83 -7.17 8.22 -12.03
CA ARG A 83 -6.27 8.21 -10.85
C ARG A 83 -4.81 7.96 -11.21
N ASN A 84 -4.12 9.02 -11.65
CA ASN A 84 -2.65 9.01 -11.72
C ASN A 84 -2.02 10.03 -10.78
N LYS A 85 -2.35 9.92 -9.49
CA LYS A 85 -1.65 10.63 -8.41
C LYS A 85 -0.78 9.68 -7.58
N ASN A 86 -1.12 8.39 -7.51
CA ASN A 86 -0.60 7.47 -6.51
C ASN A 86 0.89 7.09 -6.69
N LYS A 87 1.47 7.18 -7.89
CA LYS A 87 2.88 6.77 -8.15
C LYS A 87 3.91 7.60 -7.35
N LYS A 88 3.65 8.90 -7.17
CA LYS A 88 4.48 9.77 -6.30
C LYS A 88 4.26 9.45 -4.81
N PHE A 89 3.06 9.03 -4.44
CA PHE A 89 2.72 8.69 -3.05
C PHE A 89 3.22 7.31 -2.63
N PHE A 90 3.26 6.32 -3.53
CA PHE A 90 3.87 5.00 -3.27
C PHE A 90 5.37 5.13 -2.97
N LYS A 91 6.10 5.91 -3.79
CA LYS A 91 7.52 6.21 -3.53
C LYS A 91 7.72 6.92 -2.18
N LYS A 92 6.81 7.82 -1.80
CA LYS A 92 6.86 8.51 -0.50
C LYS A 92 6.53 7.57 0.67
N ALA A 93 5.59 6.64 0.51
CA ALA A 93 5.24 5.66 1.54
C ALA A 93 6.37 4.65 1.79
N VAL A 94 7.01 4.16 0.72
CA VAL A 94 8.23 3.34 0.83
C VAL A 94 9.36 4.10 1.53
N LEU A 95 9.47 5.41 1.29
CA LEU A 95 10.45 6.26 1.97
C LEU A 95 10.12 6.48 3.46
N GLU A 96 8.85 6.71 3.81
CA GLU A 96 8.42 6.86 5.22
C GLU A 96 8.57 5.55 6.01
N LEU A 97 8.22 4.40 5.41
CA LEU A 97 8.47 3.09 6.01
C LEU A 97 9.97 2.82 6.23
N LYS A 98 10.83 3.33 5.34
CA LYS A 98 12.29 3.26 5.51
C LYS A 98 12.81 4.18 6.62
N LYS A 99 12.18 5.35 6.84
CA LYS A 99 12.57 6.29 7.91
C LYS A 99 12.18 5.81 9.30
N THR A 100 11.07 5.08 9.43
CA THR A 100 10.63 4.51 10.72
C THR A 100 11.52 3.35 11.20
N GLN A 101 12.47 2.90 10.38
CA GLN A 101 13.37 1.78 10.67
C GLN A 101 14.78 2.22 11.16
N THR A 102 15.02 3.54 11.33
CA THR A 102 16.28 4.08 11.89
C THR A 102 16.14 4.52 13.35
N PHE A 103 15.55 3.67 14.19
CA PHE A 103 15.64 3.77 15.65
C PHE A 103 16.23 2.49 16.22
#